data_AF-A0AB34H5X4-F1
#
_entry.id   AF-A0AB34H5X4-F1
#
_cell.length_a   1.000
_cell.length_b   1.000
_cell.length_c   1.000
_cell.angle_alpha   90.00
_cell.angle_beta   90.00
_cell.angle_gamma   90.00
#
_symmetry.space_group_name_H-M   'P 1'
#
loop_
_entity.id
_entity.type
_entity.pdbx_description
1 polymer ?
#
loop_
_entity_poly.entity_id
_entity_poly.type
_entity_poly.pdbx_seq_one_letter_code
_entity_poly.pdbx_strand_id
1 'polypeptide(L)'
;MKDGRLYLTGGVWSLNGTDSMQEIMQATIHVPAQHEDGPEDDPQLVGITARNIPQQAQLAAESLGISLATLLLNKGAKNILDVARQLNDVH
;
A
#
# COMPACT_ATOMS: atom_id res chain seq x y z
N MET A 1 -0.28 -0.82 -13.85
CA MET A 1 -0.83 0.51 -14.19
C MET A 1 -1.51 0.41 -15.54
N LYS A 2 -2.66 1.06 -15.71
CA LYS A 2 -3.36 1.14 -17.00
C LYS A 2 -3.90 2.56 -17.15
N ASP A 3 -3.68 3.19 -18.30
CA ASP A 3 -4.18 4.54 -18.61
C ASP A 3 -3.82 5.61 -17.55
N GLY A 4 -2.59 5.58 -17.02
CA GLY A 4 -2.14 6.51 -15.98
C GLY A 4 -2.79 6.29 -14.60
N ARG A 5 -3.40 5.13 -14.37
CA ARG A 5 -3.99 4.75 -13.09
C ARG A 5 -3.23 3.61 -12.43
N LEU A 6 -2.97 3.79 -11.15
CA LEU A 6 -2.54 2.73 -10.25
C LEU A 6 -3.78 2.09 -9.63
N TYR A 7 -3.88 0.77 -9.71
CA TYR A 7 -4.90 -0.03 -9.06
C TYR A 7 -4.22 -0.84 -7.97
N LEU A 8 -4.76 -0.78 -6.76
CA LEU A 8 -4.26 -1.52 -5.62
C LEU A 8 -5.40 -2.34 -5.04
N THR A 9 -5.20 -3.65 -5.00
CA THR A 9 -6.10 -4.59 -4.32
C THR A 9 -5.38 -5.09 -3.08
N GLY A 10 -6.03 -5.00 -1.93
CA GLY A 10 -5.48 -5.40 -0.64
C GLY A 10 -6.51 -6.24 0.10
N GLY A 11 -6.04 -7.23 0.84
CA GLY A 11 -6.91 -8.08 1.64
C GLY A 11 -6.22 -8.60 2.88
N VAL A 12 -7.04 -9.07 3.81
CA VAL A 12 -6.64 -9.65 5.09
C VAL A 12 -7.43 -10.92 5.31
N TRP A 13 -6.75 -11.95 5.81
CA TRP A 13 -7.33 -13.27 6.07
C TRP A 13 -6.94 -13.74 7.46
N SER A 14 -7.85 -14.48 8.09
CA SER A 14 -7.57 -15.32 9.25
C SER A 14 -6.69 -16.51 8.84
N LEU A 15 -6.01 -17.15 9.80
CA LEU A 15 -5.12 -18.29 9.53
C LEU A 15 -5.83 -19.48 8.86
N ASN A 16 -7.10 -19.69 9.21
CA ASN A 16 -7.95 -20.74 8.61
C ASN A 16 -8.73 -20.26 7.37
N GLY A 17 -8.59 -18.98 7.00
CA GLY A 17 -9.23 -18.37 5.84
C GLY A 17 -10.75 -18.16 5.93
N THR A 18 -11.38 -18.41 7.07
CA THR A 18 -12.85 -18.27 7.21
C THR A 18 -13.29 -16.81 7.28
N ASP A 19 -12.53 -16.00 8.02
CA ASP A 19 -12.69 -14.55 8.06
C ASP A 19 -11.75 -13.92 7.04
N SER A 20 -12.31 -13.11 6.16
CA SER A 20 -11.56 -12.39 5.14
C SER A 20 -12.19 -11.05 4.79
N MET A 21 -11.37 -10.16 4.26
CA MET A 21 -11.79 -8.89 3.72
C MET A 21 -10.87 -8.50 2.57
N GLN A 22 -11.45 -7.94 1.53
CA GLN A 22 -10.69 -7.50 0.37
C GLN A 22 -11.32 -6.22 -0.17
N GLU A 23 -10.46 -5.26 -0.47
CA GLU A 23 -10.86 -3.97 -1.03
C GLU A 23 -9.97 -3.60 -2.20
N ILE A 24 -10.51 -2.77 -3.08
CA ILE A 24 -9.80 -2.20 -4.22
C ILE A 24 -9.87 -0.68 -4.15
N MET A 25 -8.73 -0.03 -4.36
CA MET A 25 -8.65 1.42 -4.55
C MET A 25 -7.82 1.72 -5.78
N GLN A 26 -8.00 2.94 -6.30
CA GLN A 26 -7.26 3.41 -7.46
C GLN A 26 -6.88 4.88 -7.28
N ALA A 27 -5.76 5.28 -7.88
CA ALA A 27 -5.33 6.66 -7.97
C ALA A 27 -4.83 6.95 -9.40
N THR A 28 -5.06 8.16 -9.88
CA THR A 28 -4.39 8.66 -11.08
C THR A 28 -2.96 9.02 -10.69
N ILE A 29 -1.98 8.33 -11.27
CA ILE A 29 -0.56 8.58 -11.04
C ILE A 29 0.10 8.75 -12.40
N HIS A 30 0.61 9.95 -12.64
CA HIS A 30 1.39 10.23 -13.82
C HIS A 30 2.85 9.89 -13.54
N VAL A 31 3.37 8.89 -14.22
CA VAL A 31 4.80 8.58 -14.22
C VAL A 31 5.35 9.00 -15.58
N PRO A 32 6.17 10.05 -15.66
CA PRO A 32 6.81 10.44 -16.90
C PRO A 32 7.75 9.32 -17.36
N ALA A 33 7.88 9.17 -18.68
CA ALA A 33 8.77 8.18 -19.28
C ALA A 33 10.26 8.56 -19.15
N GLN A 34 10.55 9.81 -18.81
CA GLN A 34 11.91 10.33 -18.63
C GLN A 34 12.25 10.33 -17.15
N HIS A 35 13.49 9.95 -16.83
CA HIS A 35 14.02 10.04 -15.48
C HIS A 35 14.29 11.51 -15.15
N GLU A 36 13.97 11.90 -13.92
CA GLU A 36 14.35 13.20 -13.36
C GLU A 36 15.64 13.04 -12.55
N ASP A 37 16.44 14.10 -12.44
CA ASP A 37 17.55 14.12 -11.50
C ASP A 37 17.02 14.73 -10.18
N GLY A 38 16.45 13.88 -9.34
CA GLY A 38 15.86 14.28 -8.07
C GLY A 38 16.93 14.66 -7.03
N PRO A 39 16.61 15.55 -6.08
CA PRO A 39 17.56 16.02 -5.08
C PRO A 39 18.08 14.88 -4.20
N GLU A 40 19.35 14.97 -3.78
CA GLU A 40 19.97 13.95 -2.92
C GLU A 40 19.33 13.86 -1.53
N ASP A 41 18.71 14.94 -1.07
CA ASP A 41 18.12 15.04 0.27
C ASP A 41 16.69 14.49 0.36
N ASP A 42 16.11 13.99 -0.73
CA ASP A 42 14.78 13.40 -0.69
C ASP A 42 14.75 12.17 0.24
N PRO A 43 13.84 12.12 1.23
CA PRO A 43 13.75 11.01 2.16
C PRO A 43 13.30 9.74 1.45
N GLN A 44 13.77 8.59 1.93
CA GLN A 44 13.26 7.30 1.48
C GLN A 44 11.77 7.15 1.83
N LEU A 45 11.01 6.54 0.92
CA LEU A 45 9.60 6.21 1.13
C LEU A 45 9.49 4.70 1.34
N VAL A 46 8.97 4.27 2.50
CA VAL A 46 8.83 2.86 2.89
C VAL A 46 10.11 2.01 2.70
N GLY A 47 11.29 2.61 2.90
CA GLY A 47 12.60 1.95 2.73
C GLY A 47 13.13 1.92 1.29
N ILE A 48 12.48 2.63 0.37
CA ILE A 48 12.85 2.72 -1.04
C ILE A 48 13.43 4.10 -1.34
N THR A 49 14.56 4.14 -2.03
CA THR A 49 15.15 5.36 -2.61
C THR A 49 15.07 5.26 -4.13
N ALA A 50 14.24 6.09 -4.75
CA ALA A 50 14.05 6.13 -6.21
C ALA A 50 14.13 7.58 -6.71
N ARG A 51 15.28 8.23 -6.53
CA ARG A 51 15.48 9.66 -6.86
C ARG A 51 15.31 9.98 -8.34
N ASN A 52 15.43 8.97 -9.21
CA ASN A 52 15.27 9.11 -10.65
C ASN A 52 13.81 9.11 -11.11
N ILE A 53 12.86 8.93 -10.18
CA ILE A 53 11.41 8.90 -10.43
C ILE A 53 10.78 10.12 -9.72
N PRO A 54 9.82 10.82 -10.32
CA PRO A 54 9.23 12.00 -9.67
C PRO A 54 8.66 11.67 -8.30
N GLN A 55 9.07 12.43 -7.29
CA GLN A 55 8.68 12.20 -5.90
C GLN A 55 7.15 12.23 -5.72
N GLN A 56 6.45 13.09 -6.47
CA GLN A 56 4.99 13.17 -6.42
C GLN A 56 4.30 11.86 -6.80
N ALA A 57 4.83 11.12 -7.78
CA ALA A 57 4.28 9.83 -8.16
C ALA A 57 4.49 8.77 -7.06
N GLN A 58 5.64 8.82 -6.37
CA GLN A 58 5.95 7.94 -5.25
C GLN A 58 5.04 8.21 -4.05
N LEU A 59 4.88 9.49 -3.66
CA LEU A 59 3.99 9.92 -2.59
C LEU A 59 2.52 9.56 -2.87
N ALA A 60 2.07 9.71 -4.13
CA ALA A 60 0.71 9.31 -4.52
C ALA A 60 0.50 7.79 -4.40
N ALA A 61 1.52 6.99 -4.72
CA ALA A 61 1.46 5.54 -4.57
C ALA A 61 1.45 5.12 -3.08
N GLU A 62 2.28 5.76 -2.25
CA GLU A 62 2.28 5.53 -0.80
C GLU A 62 0.93 5.91 -0.18
N SER A 63 0.40 7.09 -0.52
CA SER A 63 -0.90 7.56 -0.04
C SER A 63 -2.05 6.62 -0.42
N LEU A 64 -2.02 6.03 -1.62
CA LEU A 64 -2.98 5.00 -2.03
C LEU A 64 -2.91 3.76 -1.12
N GLY A 65 -1.70 3.30 -0.79
CA GLY A 65 -1.48 2.20 0.15
C GLY A 65 -2.01 2.51 1.54
N ILE A 66 -1.70 3.69 2.09
CA ILE A 66 -2.20 4.15 3.39
C ILE A 66 -3.73 4.19 3.39
N SER A 67 -4.34 4.78 2.35
CA SER A 67 -5.79 4.91 2.25
C SER A 67 -6.49 3.55 2.26
N LEU A 68 -5.95 2.59 1.52
CA LEU A 68 -6.48 1.23 1.47
C LEU A 68 -6.32 0.51 2.82
N ALA A 69 -5.17 0.65 3.47
CA ALA A 69 -4.94 0.09 4.80
C ALA A 69 -5.90 0.70 5.84
N THR A 70 -6.09 2.02 5.83
CA THR A 70 -7.06 2.71 6.69
C THR A 70 -8.48 2.22 6.45
N LEU A 71 -8.90 2.04 5.19
CA LEU A 71 -10.21 1.48 4.87
C LEU A 71 -10.41 0.07 5.45
N LEU A 72 -9.43 -0.81 5.27
CA LEU A 72 -9.46 -2.17 5.82
C LEU A 72 -9.53 -2.14 7.36
N LEU A 73 -8.72 -1.30 8.00
CA LEU A 73 -8.73 -1.14 9.46
C LEU A 73 -10.09 -0.64 9.98
N ASN A 74 -10.68 0.36 9.30
CA ASN A 74 -12.00 0.89 9.65
C ASN A 74 -13.11 -0.15 9.48
N LYS A 75 -12.96 -1.08 8.55
CA LYS A 75 -13.87 -2.22 8.36
C LYS A 75 -13.65 -3.35 9.37
N GLY A 76 -12.64 -3.26 10.23
CA GLY A 76 -12.37 -4.23 11.29
C GLY A 76 -11.23 -5.21 11.00
N ALA A 77 -10.40 -4.97 9.98
CA ALA A 77 -9.27 -5.84 9.65
C ALA A 77 -8.30 -6.08 10.83
N LYS A 78 -8.20 -5.11 11.77
CA LYS A 78 -7.40 -5.27 12.99
C LYS A 78 -7.80 -6.50 13.81
N ASN A 79 -9.09 -6.80 13.91
CA ASN A 79 -9.57 -7.95 14.69
C ASN A 79 -9.09 -9.27 14.08
N ILE A 80 -9.11 -9.38 12.76
CA ILE A 80 -8.60 -10.57 12.04
C ILE A 80 -7.11 -10.75 12.30
N LEU A 81 -6.33 -9.66 12.22
CA LEU A 81 -4.88 -9.68 12.46
C LEU A 81 -4.54 -10.03 13.93
N ASP A 82 -5.28 -9.48 14.89
CA ASP A 82 -5.04 -9.74 16.31
C ASP A 82 -5.30 -11.22 16.66
N VAL A 83 -6.41 -11.80 16.17
CA VAL A 83 -6.71 -13.23 16.34
C VAL A 83 -5.65 -14.09 15.64
N ALA A 84 -5.28 -13.74 14.41
CA ALA A 84 -4.26 -14.49 13.66
C ALA A 84 -2.91 -14.50 14.39
N ARG A 85 -2.48 -13.37 14.95
CA ARG A 85 -1.24 -13.29 15.75
C ARG A 85 -1.32 -14.14 17.02
N GLN A 86 -2.40 -14.02 17.79
CA GLN A 86 -2.57 -14.80 19.02
C GLN A 86 -2.47 -16.31 18.76
N LEU A 87 -3.13 -16.79 17.70
CA LEU A 87 -3.06 -18.20 17.32
C LEU A 87 -1.67 -18.63 16.84
N ASN A 88 -0.93 -17.72 16.22
CA ASN A 88 0.43 -17.97 15.73
C ASN A 88 1.46 -18.02 16.87
N ASP A 89 1.30 -17.19 17.92
CA ASP A 89 2.22 -17.12 19.07
C ASP A 89 1.99 -18.27 20.09
N VAL A 90 0.93 -19.06 19.93
CA VAL A 90 0.62 -20.24 20.77
C VAL A 90 1.38 -21.49 20.29
N HIS A 91 2.15 -21.39 19.19
CA HIS A 91 3.03 -22.44 18.66
C HIS A 91 4.50 -22.09 18.86
#